data_AF-A0A7V4YXJ2-F1
#
_entry.id   AF-A0A7V4YXJ2-F1
#
_cell.length_a   1.000
_cell.length_b   1.000
_cell.length_c   1.000
_cell.angle_alpha   90.00
_cell.angle_beta   90.00
_cell.angle_gamma   90.00
#
_symmetry.space_group_name_H-M   'P 1'
#
loop_
_entity.id
_entity.type
_entity.pdbx_description
1 polymer ?
#
loop_
_entity_poly.entity_id
_entity_poly.type
_entity_poly.pdbx_seq_one_letter_code
_entity_poly.pdbx_strand_id
1 'polypeptide(L)'
;MNIKMFFAAAFLTVTATAVSAQTRYQMGFTFGSNYASLRSDLFPTSSGRLSFAVGCSFALGFGDQFELNPEIVFTQKGASAQVAYFQPEEKADLRSYQFYYNTFEAGLFAGFKPLARVPFQIQAGGFFGTHFNNLDRNNRDLYVGDYENINNATPAADLNEAFSGVDFGPAFGISAGEGRFRANLRYYLGARNLYSNVYEGESGHSIRSSAARLTLTYFLQ
;
A
#
# COMPACT_ATOMS: atom_id res chain seq x y z
N MET A 1 -25.29 30.97 22.01
CA MET A 1 -24.21 30.61 21.06
C MET A 1 -23.04 30.06 21.87
N ASN A 2 -22.68 28.78 21.68
CA ASN A 2 -21.80 28.05 22.60
C ASN A 2 -20.33 28.51 22.49
N ILE A 3 -19.70 28.83 23.63
CA ILE A 3 -18.29 29.28 23.75
C ILE A 3 -17.27 28.36 23.04
N LYS A 4 -17.62 27.06 22.90
CA LYS A 4 -16.81 26.06 22.18
C LYS A 4 -16.71 26.32 20.66
N MET A 5 -17.73 26.93 20.04
CA MET A 5 -17.69 27.30 18.61
C MET A 5 -16.82 28.54 18.35
N PHE A 6 -16.69 29.43 19.33
CA PHE A 6 -15.87 30.65 19.18
C PHE A 6 -14.38 30.33 19.20
N PHE A 7 -13.94 29.37 20.05
CA PHE A 7 -12.55 28.91 20.07
C PHE A 7 -12.16 28.13 18.80
N ALA A 8 -13.06 27.30 18.26
CA ALA A 8 -12.79 26.57 17.02
C ALA A 8 -12.66 27.53 15.82
N ALA A 9 -13.51 28.56 15.73
CA ALA A 9 -13.43 29.57 14.67
C ALA A 9 -12.20 30.47 14.80
N ALA A 10 -11.79 30.83 16.02
CA ALA A 10 -10.58 31.62 16.28
C ALA A 10 -9.29 30.85 15.97
N PHE A 11 -9.24 29.54 16.25
CA PHE A 11 -8.06 28.71 15.92
C PHE A 11 -7.92 28.45 14.40
N LEU A 12 -9.05 28.38 13.68
CA LEU A 12 -9.09 28.26 12.22
C LEU A 12 -8.73 29.57 11.48
N THR A 13 -8.91 30.74 12.11
CA THR A 13 -8.59 32.04 11.49
C THR A 13 -7.17 32.51 11.79
N VAL A 14 -6.58 32.14 12.93
CA VAL A 14 -5.17 32.47 13.25
C VAL A 14 -4.18 31.61 12.44
N THR A 15 -4.60 30.46 11.91
CA THR A 15 -3.78 29.65 11.01
C THR A 15 -3.79 30.13 9.55
N ALA A 16 -4.71 31.03 9.18
CA ALA A 16 -4.90 31.47 7.79
C ALA A 16 -4.07 32.70 7.38
N THR A 17 -3.42 33.42 8.31
CA THR A 17 -2.88 34.77 8.02
C THR A 17 -1.35 34.92 8.08
N ALA A 18 -0.56 33.84 8.04
CA ALA A 18 0.91 33.98 8.03
C ALA A 18 1.69 32.93 7.21
N VAL A 19 1.12 32.38 6.13
CA VAL A 19 1.89 31.53 5.20
C VAL A 19 2.16 32.29 3.89
N SER A 20 2.99 33.34 3.98
CA SER A 20 3.73 33.86 2.83
C SER A 20 5.03 33.07 2.65
N ALA A 21 4.96 31.74 2.71
CA ALA A 21 6.11 30.88 2.50
C ALA A 21 6.30 30.65 1.01
N GLN A 22 7.52 30.88 0.50
CA GLN A 22 7.92 30.55 -0.87
C GLN A 22 7.51 29.10 -1.16
N THR A 23 6.42 28.94 -1.92
CA THR A 23 5.87 27.62 -2.20
C THR A 23 6.71 27.02 -3.30
N ARG A 24 7.52 26.00 -2.96
CA ARG A 24 8.32 25.29 -3.95
C ARG A 24 7.45 24.21 -4.58
N TYR A 25 7.15 24.37 -5.87
CA TYR A 25 6.46 23.35 -6.66
C TYR A 25 7.47 22.58 -7.51
N GLN A 26 7.50 21.26 -7.39
CA GLN A 26 8.29 20.39 -8.26
C GLN A 26 7.46 19.17 -8.66
N MET A 27 7.52 18.81 -9.93
CA MET A 27 6.96 17.57 -10.45
C MET A 27 8.10 16.62 -10.77
N GLY A 28 7.95 15.33 -10.49
CA GLY A 28 8.98 14.35 -10.77
C GLY A 28 8.44 12.99 -11.13
N PHE A 29 9.27 12.20 -11.78
CA PHE A 29 9.01 10.80 -12.07
C PHE A 29 9.62 9.94 -10.98
N THR A 30 8.87 8.98 -10.48
CA THR A 30 9.27 8.06 -9.42
C THR A 30 9.39 6.67 -10.00
N PHE A 31 10.50 5.99 -9.72
CA PHE A 31 10.68 4.58 -10.07
C PHE A 31 11.37 3.85 -8.92
N GLY A 32 11.17 2.55 -8.79
CA GLY A 32 11.77 1.79 -7.70
C GLY A 32 11.25 0.38 -7.57
N SER A 33 11.46 -0.17 -6.37
CA SER A 33 11.05 -1.52 -5.98
C SER A 33 10.03 -1.48 -4.86
N ASN A 34 9.10 -2.43 -4.90
CA ASN A 34 8.06 -2.62 -3.90
C ASN A 34 8.06 -4.07 -3.45
N TYR A 35 8.31 -4.31 -2.17
CA TYR A 35 8.20 -5.62 -1.55
C TYR A 35 6.87 -5.69 -0.79
N ALA A 36 5.91 -6.42 -1.34
CA ALA A 36 4.59 -6.61 -0.74
C ALA A 36 4.51 -7.95 0.00
N SER A 37 3.69 -8.00 1.03
CA SER A 37 3.34 -9.24 1.73
C SER A 37 1.85 -9.23 2.05
N LEU A 38 1.27 -10.41 2.10
CA LEU A 38 -0.10 -10.63 2.56
C LEU A 38 -0.06 -11.25 3.94
N ARG A 39 -0.97 -10.86 4.81
CA ARG A 39 -1.21 -11.51 6.10
C ARG A 39 -2.63 -12.00 6.12
N SER A 40 -2.81 -13.30 6.32
CA SER A 40 -4.13 -13.93 6.43
C SER A 40 -4.19 -14.95 7.56
N ASP A 41 -5.40 -15.21 8.03
CA ASP A 41 -5.78 -16.34 8.89
C ASP A 41 -6.13 -17.61 8.09
N LEU A 42 -6.44 -17.49 6.79
CA LEU A 42 -6.78 -18.60 5.90
C LEU A 42 -5.56 -19.37 5.39
N PHE A 43 -4.44 -18.68 5.22
CA PHE A 43 -3.22 -19.27 4.68
C PHE A 43 -1.97 -18.66 5.31
N PRO A 44 -0.94 -19.48 5.60
CA PRO A 44 0.35 -18.96 5.98
C PRO A 44 1.06 -18.42 4.73
N THR A 45 1.50 -17.17 4.83
CA THR A 45 2.31 -16.54 3.79
C THR A 45 3.72 -17.09 3.82
N SER A 46 4.12 -17.78 2.74
CA SER A 46 5.46 -18.36 2.58
C SER A 46 6.51 -17.31 2.23
N SER A 47 6.18 -16.38 1.33
CA SER A 47 7.10 -15.30 0.94
C SER A 47 6.34 -14.07 0.43
N GLY A 48 6.91 -12.88 0.65
CA GLY A 48 6.43 -11.66 0.02
C GLY A 48 6.86 -11.58 -1.45
N ARG A 49 6.22 -10.68 -2.21
CA ARG A 49 6.51 -10.46 -3.63
C ARG A 49 7.31 -9.18 -3.83
N LEU A 50 8.46 -9.29 -4.47
CA LEU A 50 9.21 -8.15 -4.98
C LEU A 50 8.66 -7.75 -6.36
N SER A 51 8.43 -6.47 -6.56
CA SER A 51 7.93 -5.89 -7.81
C SER A 51 8.52 -4.52 -8.06
N PHE A 52 8.21 -3.97 -9.23
CA PHE A 52 8.58 -2.61 -9.61
C PHE A 52 7.48 -1.63 -9.18
N ALA A 53 7.87 -0.40 -8.90
CA ALA A 53 6.99 0.72 -8.68
C ALA A 53 7.39 1.84 -9.64
N VAL A 54 6.43 2.40 -10.38
CA VAL A 54 6.66 3.51 -11.32
C VAL A 54 5.51 4.50 -11.23
N GLY A 55 5.80 5.79 -11.31
CA GLY A 55 4.77 6.80 -11.12
C GLY A 55 5.27 8.23 -11.23
N CYS A 56 4.43 9.14 -10.75
CA CYS A 56 4.69 10.56 -10.68
C CYS A 56 4.57 11.03 -9.22
N SER A 57 5.41 11.98 -8.82
CA SER A 57 5.38 12.61 -7.51
C SER A 57 5.41 14.12 -7.68
N PHE A 58 4.64 14.81 -6.84
CA PHE A 58 4.63 16.26 -6.75
C PHE A 58 5.21 16.64 -5.40
N ALA A 59 6.05 17.65 -5.32
CA ALA A 59 6.56 18.19 -4.06
C ALA A 59 6.08 19.63 -3.93
N LEU A 60 5.37 19.89 -2.84
CA LEU A 60 4.84 21.19 -2.44
C LEU A 60 5.53 21.59 -1.13
N GLY A 61 6.59 22.38 -1.23
CA GLY A 61 7.34 22.87 -0.07
C GLY A 61 6.62 24.04 0.60
N PHE A 62 6.47 23.98 1.92
CA PHE A 62 5.93 25.04 2.77
C PHE A 62 7.00 25.50 3.76
N GLY A 63 7.77 26.51 3.33
CA GLY A 63 8.95 26.97 4.07
C GLY A 63 10.10 25.94 4.03
N ASP A 64 10.98 25.99 5.03
CA ASP A 64 12.20 25.17 5.02
C ASP A 64 12.03 23.78 5.62
N GLN A 65 10.96 23.58 6.41
CA GLN A 65 10.79 22.39 7.25
C GLN A 65 9.68 21.45 6.79
N PHE A 66 8.67 21.95 6.08
CA PHE A 66 7.50 21.16 5.73
C PHE A 66 7.37 20.99 4.21
N GLU A 67 6.92 19.82 3.80
CA GLU A 67 6.63 19.51 2.42
C GLU A 67 5.39 18.62 2.34
N LEU A 68 4.55 18.80 1.34
CA LEU A 68 3.49 17.87 0.98
C LEU A 68 3.88 17.19 -0.33
N ASN A 69 3.77 15.87 -0.35
CA ASN A 69 4.18 15.02 -1.45
C ASN A 69 3.00 14.15 -1.92
N PRO A 70 2.13 14.67 -2.80
CA PRO A 70 1.19 13.84 -3.54
C PRO A 70 1.95 12.91 -4.50
N GLU A 71 1.53 11.66 -4.61
CA GLU A 71 2.08 10.71 -5.58
C GLU A 71 0.99 9.88 -6.24
N ILE A 72 1.27 9.44 -7.46
CA ILE A 72 0.49 8.42 -8.16
C ILE A 72 1.48 7.37 -8.65
N VAL A 73 1.32 6.12 -8.20
CA VAL A 73 2.25 5.02 -8.45
C VAL A 73 1.49 3.80 -8.94
N PHE A 74 1.96 3.23 -10.05
CA PHE A 74 1.63 1.88 -10.47
C PHE A 74 2.62 0.90 -9.88
N THR A 75 2.12 -0.15 -9.23
CA THR A 75 2.96 -1.23 -8.73
C THR A 75 2.20 -2.56 -8.75
N GLN A 76 2.93 -3.66 -8.66
CA GLN A 76 2.34 -4.98 -8.47
C GLN A 76 2.49 -5.40 -7.01
N LYS A 77 1.43 -5.92 -6.40
CA LYS A 77 1.48 -6.50 -5.05
C LYS A 77 1.13 -7.97 -5.12
N GLY A 78 1.35 -8.67 -4.01
CA GLY A 78 1.12 -10.10 -3.93
C GLY A 78 1.94 -10.76 -2.84
N ALA A 79 1.74 -12.07 -2.70
CA ALA A 79 2.54 -12.93 -1.86
C ALA A 79 2.37 -14.39 -2.30
N SER A 80 3.34 -15.22 -1.94
CA SER A 80 3.22 -16.67 -2.10
C SER A 80 2.56 -17.24 -0.85
N ALA A 81 1.42 -17.90 -1.02
CA ALA A 81 0.72 -18.62 0.05
C ALA A 81 1.03 -20.11 -0.02
N GLN A 82 0.92 -20.81 1.10
CA GLN A 82 0.85 -22.28 1.09
C GLN A 82 -0.59 -22.70 0.79
N VAL A 83 -0.76 -23.70 -0.07
CA VAL A 83 -2.03 -24.29 -0.51
C VAL A 83 -1.95 -25.81 -0.37
N ALA A 84 -3.06 -26.46 -0.03
CA ALA A 84 -3.19 -27.91 -0.08
C ALA A 84 -3.59 -28.35 -1.50
N TYR A 85 -2.91 -29.36 -2.01
CA TYR A 85 -3.34 -30.15 -3.15
C TYR A 85 -3.77 -31.53 -2.64
N PHE A 86 -5.05 -31.86 -2.78
CA PHE A 86 -5.59 -33.13 -2.31
C PHE A 86 -5.57 -34.15 -3.44
N GLN A 87 -4.86 -35.26 -3.25
CA GLN A 87 -4.95 -36.42 -4.12
C GLN A 87 -5.90 -37.46 -3.51
N PRO A 88 -6.77 -38.13 -4.29
CA PRO A 88 -7.78 -39.06 -3.77
C PRO A 88 -7.21 -40.24 -2.95
N GLU A 89 -5.93 -40.56 -3.09
CA GLU A 89 -5.29 -41.75 -2.49
C GLU A 89 -4.08 -41.43 -1.59
N GLU A 90 -3.68 -40.16 -1.45
CA GLU A 90 -2.51 -39.74 -0.66
C GLU A 90 -2.83 -38.60 0.33
N LYS A 91 -1.96 -38.41 1.33
CA LYS A 91 -2.05 -37.26 2.25
C LYS A 91 -1.89 -35.95 1.47
N ALA A 92 -2.57 -34.88 1.91
CA ALA A 92 -2.53 -33.57 1.26
C ALA A 92 -1.09 -33.08 1.02
N ASP A 93 -0.78 -32.76 -0.24
CA ASP A 93 0.52 -32.23 -0.68
C ASP A 93 0.51 -30.70 -0.52
N LEU A 94 1.46 -30.16 0.25
CA LEU A 94 1.57 -28.73 0.49
C LEU A 94 2.36 -28.07 -0.63
N ARG A 95 1.68 -27.27 -1.45
CA ARG A 95 2.28 -26.51 -2.55
C ARG A 95 2.27 -25.02 -2.25
N SER A 96 3.03 -24.26 -3.03
CA SER A 96 2.99 -22.80 -2.97
C SER A 96 2.24 -22.23 -4.16
N TYR A 97 1.30 -21.32 -3.90
CA TYR A 97 0.57 -20.58 -4.91
C TYR A 97 0.90 -19.10 -4.82
N GLN A 98 1.19 -18.48 -5.98
CA GLN A 98 1.57 -17.07 -6.04
C GLN A 98 0.35 -16.20 -6.33
N PHE A 99 -0.13 -15.48 -5.32
CA PHE A 99 -1.10 -14.41 -5.52
C PHE A 99 -0.37 -13.15 -6.00
N TYR A 100 -0.83 -12.56 -7.09
CA TYR A 100 -0.35 -11.27 -7.55
C TYR A 100 -1.48 -10.43 -8.14
N TYR A 101 -1.43 -9.12 -7.96
CA TYR A 101 -2.40 -8.19 -8.51
C TYR A 101 -1.72 -6.86 -8.83
N ASN A 102 -2.24 -6.16 -9.83
CA ASN A 102 -1.75 -4.83 -10.19
C ASN A 102 -2.51 -3.78 -9.41
N THR A 103 -1.83 -2.69 -9.06
CA THR A 103 -2.46 -1.59 -8.34
C THR A 103 -2.02 -0.22 -8.83
N PHE A 104 -2.99 0.67 -8.97
CA PHE A 104 -2.76 2.11 -9.05
C PHE A 104 -3.00 2.71 -7.68
N GLU A 105 -1.97 3.33 -7.12
CA GLU A 105 -2.02 3.97 -5.82
C GLU A 105 -1.89 5.48 -5.95
N ALA A 106 -2.84 6.21 -5.38
CA ALA A 106 -2.71 7.62 -5.10
C ALA A 106 -2.33 7.80 -3.63
N GLY A 107 -1.24 8.49 -3.35
CA GLY A 107 -0.74 8.76 -2.01
C GLY A 107 -0.63 10.25 -1.72
N LEU A 108 -0.81 10.63 -0.46
CA LEU A 108 -0.58 11.98 0.04
C LEU A 108 0.28 11.92 1.29
N PHE A 109 1.49 12.46 1.21
CA PHE A 109 2.50 12.37 2.27
C PHE A 109 2.94 13.74 2.76
N ALA A 110 2.86 13.99 4.06
CA ALA A 110 3.52 15.13 4.68
C ALA A 110 4.96 14.75 5.05
N GLY A 111 5.92 15.57 4.65
CA GLY A 111 7.33 15.48 4.98
C GLY A 111 7.72 16.57 5.99
N PHE A 112 8.42 16.18 7.05
CA PHE A 112 9.03 17.09 8.01
C PHE A 112 10.55 16.93 8.00
N LYS A 113 11.28 18.03 7.83
CA LYS A 113 12.75 18.12 7.91
C LYS A 113 13.15 18.56 9.31
N PRO A 114 13.71 17.67 10.15
CA PRO A 114 14.14 18.04 11.50
C PRO A 114 15.26 19.08 11.51
N LEU A 115 16.10 19.10 10.48
CA LEU A 115 17.22 20.00 10.31
C LEU A 115 17.22 20.56 8.89
N ALA A 116 17.05 21.88 8.75
CA ALA A 116 16.90 22.55 7.44
C ALA A 116 18.09 22.32 6.48
N ARG A 117 19.30 22.14 7.01
CA ARG A 117 20.53 21.90 6.22
C ARG A 117 20.76 20.45 5.83
N VAL A 118 19.96 19.53 6.36
CA VAL A 118 20.17 18.11 6.15
C VAL A 118 19.12 17.64 5.15
N PRO A 119 19.52 16.93 4.07
CA PRO A 119 18.60 16.50 3.03
C PRO A 119 17.78 15.27 3.47
N PHE A 120 17.43 15.15 4.75
CA PHE A 120 16.63 14.07 5.33
C PHE A 120 15.29 14.61 5.81
N GLN A 121 14.22 13.89 5.48
CA GLN A 121 12.87 14.20 5.94
C GLN A 121 12.12 12.94 6.33
N ILE A 122 11.38 13.02 7.43
CA ILE A 122 10.44 11.98 7.87
C ILE A 122 9.14 12.23 7.13
N GLN A 123 8.56 11.17 6.58
CA GLN A 123 7.31 11.24 5.83
C GLN A 123 6.23 10.41 6.51
N ALA A 124 5.02 10.95 6.58
CA ALA A 124 3.84 10.23 7.04
C ALA A 124 2.62 10.67 6.21
N GLY A 125 1.71 9.76 5.94
CA GLY A 125 0.59 10.03 5.08
C GLY A 125 -0.36 8.87 4.93
N GLY A 126 -1.22 8.96 3.92
CA GLY A 126 -2.15 7.90 3.55
C GLY A 126 -2.03 7.57 2.07
N PHE A 127 -2.42 6.35 1.71
CA PHE A 127 -2.57 5.93 0.34
C PHE A 127 -3.97 5.38 0.10
N PHE A 128 -4.40 5.45 -1.16
CA PHE A 128 -5.58 4.83 -1.71
C PHE A 128 -5.17 4.09 -2.98
N GLY A 129 -5.34 2.78 -2.99
CA GLY A 129 -5.02 1.90 -4.11
C GLY A 129 -6.27 1.30 -4.72
N THR A 130 -6.38 1.34 -6.05
CA THR A 130 -7.31 0.48 -6.79
C THR A 130 -6.53 -0.75 -7.26
N HIS A 131 -7.13 -1.93 -7.11
CA HIS A 131 -6.57 -3.21 -7.48
C HIS A 131 -7.37 -3.80 -8.62
N PHE A 132 -6.66 -4.21 -9.66
CA PHE A 132 -7.24 -4.88 -10.82
C PHE A 132 -6.36 -6.07 -11.16
N ASN A 133 -7.04 -7.13 -11.52
CA ASN A 133 -6.44 -8.45 -11.60
C ASN A 133 -6.52 -8.98 -13.02
N ASN A 134 -5.49 -9.76 -13.39
CA ASN A 134 -5.48 -10.63 -14.55
C ASN A 134 -4.75 -11.92 -14.15
N LEU A 135 -5.30 -12.61 -13.15
CA LEU A 135 -4.79 -13.89 -12.66
C LEU A 135 -5.39 -15.04 -13.47
N ASP A 136 -4.53 -16.00 -13.79
CA ASP A 136 -4.86 -17.20 -14.54
C ASP A 136 -5.87 -18.07 -13.76
N ARG A 137 -7.02 -18.34 -14.38
CA ARG A 137 -8.14 -19.09 -13.77
C ARG A 137 -7.99 -20.61 -13.91
N ASN A 138 -6.86 -21.08 -14.43
CA ASN A 138 -6.70 -22.48 -14.83
C ASN A 138 -6.39 -23.45 -13.68
N ASN A 139 -5.95 -22.98 -12.50
CA ASN A 139 -5.61 -23.85 -11.36
C ASN A 139 -6.73 -23.91 -10.32
N ARG A 140 -7.80 -24.65 -10.63
CA ARG A 140 -8.94 -24.88 -9.71
C ARG A 140 -8.69 -25.95 -8.65
N ASP A 141 -7.60 -26.70 -8.77
CA ASP A 141 -7.33 -27.88 -7.93
C ASP A 141 -6.54 -27.56 -6.64
N LEU A 142 -6.35 -26.28 -6.32
CA LEU A 142 -5.59 -25.83 -5.14
C LEU A 142 -6.52 -25.20 -4.12
N TYR A 143 -6.37 -25.58 -2.85
CA TYR A 143 -7.28 -25.20 -1.76
C TYR A 143 -6.55 -24.54 -0.58
N VAL A 144 -7.24 -23.69 0.18
CA VAL A 144 -6.77 -22.96 1.37
C VAL A 144 -7.87 -22.85 2.42
N GLY A 145 -7.50 -22.57 3.67
CA GLY A 145 -8.42 -22.50 4.81
C GLY A 145 -8.43 -23.78 5.66
N ASP A 146 -8.64 -24.95 5.04
CA ASP A 146 -8.59 -26.25 5.69
C ASP A 146 -7.66 -27.20 4.90
N TYR A 147 -6.59 -27.68 5.56
CA TYR A 147 -5.56 -28.54 4.95
C TYR A 147 -5.80 -30.03 5.20
N GLU A 148 -6.87 -30.38 5.92
CA GLU A 148 -7.22 -31.76 6.28
C GLU A 148 -8.53 -32.22 5.61
N ASN A 149 -9.44 -31.30 5.29
CA ASN A 149 -10.75 -31.64 4.72
C ASN A 149 -11.17 -30.74 3.54
N ILE A 150 -11.30 -31.34 2.35
CA ILE A 150 -11.70 -30.64 1.11
C ILE A 150 -13.06 -29.93 1.25
N ASN A 151 -14.00 -30.49 2.01
CA ASN A 151 -15.37 -29.95 2.07
C ASN A 151 -15.47 -28.59 2.78
N ASN A 152 -14.45 -28.22 3.57
CA ASN A 152 -14.36 -26.93 4.26
C ASN A 152 -13.28 -26.01 3.66
N ALA A 153 -12.60 -26.45 2.60
CA ALA A 153 -11.47 -25.73 2.02
C ALA A 153 -11.94 -24.84 0.86
N THR A 154 -11.49 -23.58 0.83
CA THR A 154 -11.82 -22.64 -0.24
C THR A 154 -10.84 -22.80 -1.41
N PRO A 155 -11.31 -22.92 -2.66
CA PRO A 155 -10.43 -22.91 -3.82
C PRO A 155 -9.60 -21.62 -3.88
N ALA A 156 -8.28 -21.76 -4.06
CA ALA A 156 -7.37 -20.63 -4.21
C ALA A 156 -7.73 -19.74 -5.41
N ALA A 157 -8.37 -20.34 -6.43
CA ALA A 157 -8.87 -19.62 -7.60
C ALA A 157 -9.99 -18.62 -7.26
N ASP A 158 -10.84 -18.92 -6.28
CA ASP A 158 -11.96 -18.06 -5.88
C ASP A 158 -11.47 -16.88 -5.02
N LEU A 159 -10.40 -17.09 -4.24
CA LEU A 159 -9.69 -16.02 -3.54
C LEU A 159 -9.03 -15.00 -4.46
N ASN A 160 -8.90 -15.28 -5.76
CA ASN A 160 -8.41 -14.29 -6.72
C ASN A 160 -9.35 -13.07 -6.83
N GLU A 161 -10.64 -13.24 -6.55
CA GLU A 161 -11.61 -12.13 -6.54
C GLU A 161 -11.41 -11.20 -5.34
N ALA A 162 -10.93 -11.74 -4.20
CA ALA A 162 -10.60 -10.97 -2.99
C ALA A 162 -9.58 -9.84 -3.29
N PHE A 163 -8.67 -10.08 -4.24
CA PHE A 163 -7.61 -9.14 -4.60
C PHE A 163 -8.05 -8.09 -5.63
N SER A 164 -9.30 -8.13 -6.11
CA SER A 164 -9.89 -7.06 -6.91
C SER A 164 -10.64 -6.08 -6.01
N GLY A 165 -10.50 -4.77 -6.26
CA GLY A 165 -11.22 -3.76 -5.48
C GLY A 165 -10.36 -2.56 -5.09
N VAL A 166 -10.49 -2.09 -3.86
CA VAL A 166 -9.72 -0.95 -3.34
C VAL A 166 -9.06 -1.30 -2.01
N ASP A 167 -7.93 -0.71 -1.70
CA ASP A 167 -7.26 -0.73 -0.40
C ASP A 167 -6.83 0.69 -0.05
N PHE A 168 -6.75 0.97 1.23
CA PHE A 168 -6.27 2.26 1.72
C PHE A 168 -5.64 2.05 3.07
N GLY A 169 -4.79 2.99 3.47
CA GLY A 169 -4.26 2.96 4.82
C GLY A 169 -3.12 3.94 5.02
N PRO A 170 -2.56 3.96 6.23
CA PRO A 170 -1.45 4.82 6.56
C PRO A 170 -0.17 4.30 5.92
N ALA A 171 0.72 5.23 5.62
CA ALA A 171 2.08 4.94 5.21
C ALA A 171 3.04 5.94 5.82
N PHE A 172 4.21 5.46 6.23
CA PHE A 172 5.24 6.25 6.90
C PHE A 172 6.62 5.84 6.42
N GLY A 173 7.58 6.73 6.53
CA GLY A 173 8.90 6.47 6.00
C GLY A 173 9.86 7.63 6.17
N ILE A 174 10.96 7.51 5.44
CA ILE A 174 12.01 8.51 5.37
C ILE A 174 12.28 8.81 3.90
N SER A 175 12.77 10.01 3.64
CA SER A 175 13.33 10.31 2.34
C SER A 175 14.56 11.17 2.46
N ALA A 176 15.45 10.99 1.50
CA ALA A 176 16.77 11.57 1.45
C ALA A 176 17.03 12.13 0.06
N GLY A 177 17.44 13.38 -0.05
CA GLY A 177 17.87 13.97 -1.31
C GLY A 177 17.43 15.42 -1.50
N GLU A 178 18.23 16.13 -2.30
CA GLU A 178 18.06 17.54 -2.63
C GLU A 178 18.23 17.75 -4.14
N GLY A 179 17.67 18.85 -4.66
CA GLY A 179 17.73 19.18 -6.08
C GLY A 179 16.84 18.26 -6.92
N ARG A 180 17.45 17.55 -7.87
CA ARG A 180 16.74 16.74 -8.87
C ARG A 180 16.46 15.30 -8.42
N PHE A 181 17.18 14.78 -7.44
CA PHE A 181 17.04 13.37 -7.04
C PHE A 181 16.60 13.25 -5.59
N ARG A 182 15.67 12.33 -5.32
CA ARG A 182 15.23 11.99 -3.98
C ARG A 182 14.95 10.51 -3.84
N ALA A 183 15.62 9.87 -2.90
CA ALA A 183 15.30 8.52 -2.48
C ALA A 183 14.20 8.55 -1.42
N ASN A 184 13.21 7.67 -1.51
CA ASN A 184 12.17 7.50 -0.50
C ASN A 184 12.11 6.02 -0.08
N LEU A 185 12.11 5.77 1.23
CA LEU A 185 11.86 4.46 1.81
C LEU A 185 10.60 4.57 2.66
N ARG A 186 9.53 3.88 2.26
CA ARG A 186 8.21 3.97 2.90
C ARG A 186 7.63 2.60 3.17
N TYR A 187 6.92 2.49 4.29
CA TYR A 187 6.17 1.32 4.69
C TYR A 187 4.68 1.61 4.63
N TYR A 188 3.94 0.78 3.90
CA TYR A 188 2.51 0.90 3.61
C TYR A 188 1.76 -0.19 4.37
N LEU A 189 0.72 0.21 5.10
CA LEU A 189 -0.15 -0.68 5.84
C LEU A 189 -1.55 -0.64 5.23
N GLY A 190 -1.98 -1.71 4.57
CA GLY A 190 -3.34 -1.87 4.10
C GLY A 190 -4.29 -2.05 5.28
N ALA A 191 -5.25 -1.13 5.43
CA ALA A 191 -6.24 -1.16 6.48
C ALA A 191 -7.46 -2.00 6.08
N ARG A 192 -7.70 -2.18 4.78
CA ARG A 192 -8.87 -2.91 4.30
C ARG A 192 -8.65 -4.41 4.36
N ASN A 193 -9.72 -5.12 4.73
CA ASN A 193 -9.79 -6.56 4.59
C ASN A 193 -10.11 -6.92 3.13
N LEU A 194 -9.13 -7.48 2.42
CA LEU A 194 -9.26 -7.88 1.01
C LEU A 194 -10.27 -9.03 0.85
N TYR A 195 -10.46 -9.87 1.86
CA TYR A 195 -11.45 -10.96 1.83
C TYR A 195 -12.90 -10.45 1.65
N SER A 196 -13.18 -9.19 2.05
CA SER A 196 -14.50 -8.58 1.87
C SER A 196 -14.93 -8.36 0.42
N ASN A 197 -14.02 -8.56 -0.55
CA ASN A 197 -14.34 -8.45 -1.97
C ASN A 197 -14.83 -9.77 -2.59
N VAL A 198 -14.78 -10.90 -1.85
CA VAL A 198 -15.31 -12.19 -2.32
C VAL A 198 -16.83 -12.18 -2.24
N TYR A 199 -17.51 -12.48 -3.35
CA TYR A 199 -18.95 -12.68 -3.38
C TYR A 199 -19.26 -13.99 -2.61
N GLU A 200 -20.11 -13.93 -1.58
CA GLU A 200 -20.49 -15.07 -0.71
C GLU A 200 -19.46 -15.55 0.33
N GLY A 201 -18.41 -14.78 0.63
CA GLY A 201 -17.47 -15.15 1.70
C GLY A 201 -18.14 -15.17 3.10
N GLU A 202 -18.01 -16.29 3.83
CA GLU A 202 -18.39 -16.35 5.24
C GLU A 202 -17.73 -15.22 6.04
N SER A 203 -18.53 -14.52 6.83
CA SER A 203 -18.07 -13.43 7.69
C SER A 203 -17.12 -13.98 8.77
N GLY A 204 -15.81 -13.76 8.62
CA GLY A 204 -14.85 -14.12 9.68
C GLY A 204 -13.38 -13.94 9.29
N HIS A 205 -13.04 -14.16 8.02
CA HIS A 205 -11.65 -14.18 7.59
C HIS A 205 -11.06 -12.81 7.29
N SER A 206 -9.75 -12.70 7.47
CA SER A 206 -9.00 -11.46 7.26
C SER A 206 -7.82 -11.67 6.31
N ILE A 207 -7.73 -10.83 5.29
CA ILE A 207 -6.57 -10.73 4.41
C ILE A 207 -6.15 -9.26 4.38
N ARG A 208 -4.94 -8.95 4.83
CA ARG A 208 -4.38 -7.59 4.81
C ARG A 208 -3.07 -7.55 4.04
N SER A 209 -2.86 -6.46 3.33
CA SER A 209 -1.60 -6.21 2.61
C SER A 209 -0.68 -5.31 3.43
N SER A 210 0.62 -5.57 3.37
CA SER A 210 1.65 -4.60 3.74
C SER A 210 2.69 -4.49 2.63
N ALA A 211 3.38 -3.37 2.53
CA ALA A 211 4.46 -3.22 1.55
C ALA A 211 5.58 -2.30 2.04
N ALA A 212 6.82 -2.69 1.80
CA ALA A 212 7.99 -1.83 1.91
C ALA A 212 8.41 -1.37 0.51
N ARG A 213 8.49 -0.06 0.30
CA ARG A 213 8.79 0.54 -1.00
C ARG A 213 10.04 1.40 -0.91
N LEU A 214 10.98 1.14 -1.81
CA LEU A 214 12.15 1.97 -2.05
C LEU A 214 12.02 2.59 -3.43
N THR A 215 11.96 3.91 -3.51
CA THR A 215 11.84 4.63 -4.78
C THR A 215 12.88 5.73 -4.90
N LEU A 216 13.26 6.01 -6.15
CA LEU A 216 14.00 7.20 -6.55
C LEU A 216 13.08 8.09 -7.38
N THR A 217 12.95 9.34 -6.97
CA THR A 217 12.22 10.38 -7.68
C THR A 217 13.22 11.31 -8.38
N TYR A 218 13.00 11.54 -9.67
CA TYR A 218 13.67 12.55 -10.46
C TYR A 218 12.74 13.74 -10.69
N PHE A 219 13.06 14.89 -10.09
CA PHE A 219 12.30 16.13 -10.25
C PHE A 219 12.71 16.89 -11.51
N LEU A 220 11.71 17.29 -12.28
CA LEU A 220 11.80 18.20 -13.41
C LEU A 220 11.99 19.62 -12.87
N GLN A 221 12.92 20.36 -13.46
CA GLN A 221 13.17 21.77 -13.18
C GLN A 221 12.36 22.66 -14.10
#